data_AF-A0A1K1SNN7-F1
#
_entry.id   AF-A0A1K1SNN7-F1
#
_cell.length_a   1.000
_cell.length_b   1.000
_cell.length_c   1.000
_cell.angle_alpha   90.00
_cell.angle_beta   90.00
_cell.angle_gamma   90.00
#
_symmetry.space_group_name_H-M   'P 1'
#
loop_
_entity.id
_entity.type
_entity.pdbx_description
1 polymer ?
#
loop_
_entity_poly.entity_id
_entity_poly.type
_entity_poly.pdbx_seq_one_letter_code
_entity_poly.pdbx_strand_id
1 'polypeptide(L)'
;MTDFRQHQKYDALIARCRSLRPVTVAVAHPCDEVSLRAAVAAARAGIVVPILVGPTARITALAATLGVDLSGYRLVDAQHSHASAARAVELVRSGDAQALMKGSLHTDELLEEVVRVDTGLRTGRRLSHVFIMDVPTYHKPLFITDAAVNIRPTLEQKADIVQNAIDLAHALGIGQPKVAILSAIETVSSKLPSTLDAAALCKMAERGQITGALLDGPLALDNAISPEAARLKHLGSAVAGDADILLAPDLEAGNMLAKELTFLANADAAGIVLGARVPVILTSRADSERTRLASCAIAALVAEAARTTAALAAAAADAR
;
A
#
# COMPACT_ATOMS: atom_id res chain seq x y z
N MET A 1 10.61 12.42 -31.60
CA MET A 1 9.99 12.63 -30.27
C MET A 1 9.85 11.26 -29.64
N THR A 2 10.77 10.93 -28.75
CA THR A 2 11.01 9.57 -28.24
C THR A 2 9.90 9.16 -27.29
N ASP A 3 9.32 7.98 -27.55
CA ASP A 3 8.24 7.34 -26.81
C ASP A 3 8.72 6.91 -25.41
N PHE A 4 8.62 7.81 -24.43
CA PHE A 4 9.11 7.61 -23.06
C PHE A 4 8.02 7.18 -22.05
N ARG A 5 6.83 6.75 -22.48
CA ARG A 5 5.74 6.50 -21.51
C ARG A 5 4.99 5.22 -21.77
N GLN A 6 5.62 4.12 -21.37
CA GLN A 6 4.89 2.90 -21.09
C GLN A 6 5.03 2.60 -19.59
N HIS A 7 4.11 3.19 -18.79
CA HIS A 7 3.88 2.85 -17.37
C HIS A 7 3.28 1.44 -17.21
N GLN A 8 3.80 0.48 -17.98
CA GLN A 8 3.25 -0.86 -18.16
C GLN A 8 3.32 -1.72 -16.91
N LYS A 9 4.07 -1.29 -15.87
CA LYS A 9 4.27 -2.12 -14.69
C LYS A 9 2.95 -2.36 -13.94
N TYR A 10 1.99 -1.43 -14.03
CA TYR A 10 0.64 -1.62 -13.48
C TYR A 10 -0.30 -2.45 -14.37
N ASP A 11 -0.07 -2.54 -15.69
CA ASP A 11 -0.97 -3.30 -16.58
C ASP A 11 -0.97 -4.77 -16.21
N ALA A 12 0.18 -5.33 -15.88
CA ALA A 12 0.30 -6.71 -15.45
C ALA A 12 -0.48 -6.97 -14.14
N LEU A 13 -0.42 -6.05 -13.17
CA LEU A 13 -1.14 -6.16 -11.90
C LEU A 13 -2.66 -6.06 -12.09
N ILE A 14 -3.11 -5.09 -12.89
CA ILE A 14 -4.53 -4.89 -13.21
C ILE A 14 -5.07 -6.09 -14.00
N ALA A 15 -4.31 -6.59 -14.99
CA ALA A 15 -4.72 -7.74 -15.79
C ALA A 15 -4.90 -9.01 -14.96
N ARG A 16 -4.04 -9.25 -13.96
CA ARG A 16 -4.16 -10.39 -13.04
C ARG A 16 -5.46 -10.37 -12.24
N CYS A 17 -6.04 -9.20 -11.97
CA CYS A 17 -7.30 -9.11 -11.24
C CYS A 17 -8.50 -9.62 -12.03
N ARG A 18 -8.41 -9.70 -13.37
CA ARG A 18 -9.52 -10.14 -14.23
C ARG A 18 -9.95 -11.60 -13.99
N SER A 19 -9.04 -12.44 -13.52
CA SER A 19 -9.33 -13.84 -13.19
C SER A 19 -9.71 -14.05 -11.72
N LEU A 20 -9.74 -12.98 -10.91
CA LEU A 20 -10.03 -13.06 -9.49
C LEU A 20 -11.48 -12.74 -9.21
N ARG A 21 -11.98 -13.23 -8.07
CA ARG A 21 -13.25 -12.76 -7.53
C ARG A 21 -13.11 -11.27 -7.15
N PRO A 22 -14.01 -10.38 -7.62
CA PRO A 22 -13.99 -8.98 -7.24
C PRO A 22 -14.09 -8.82 -5.72
N VAL A 23 -13.34 -7.87 -5.16
CA VAL A 23 -13.26 -7.66 -3.71
C VAL A 23 -14.30 -6.66 -3.26
N THR A 24 -15.06 -6.98 -2.22
CA THR A 24 -16.03 -6.02 -1.67
C THR A 24 -15.29 -4.91 -0.92
N VAL A 25 -15.48 -3.65 -1.34
CA VAL A 25 -14.75 -2.50 -0.80
C VAL A 25 -15.72 -1.50 -0.20
N ALA A 26 -15.57 -1.16 1.08
CA ALA A 26 -16.30 -0.05 1.68
C ALA A 26 -15.59 1.26 1.33
N VAL A 27 -16.23 2.07 0.49
CA VAL A 27 -15.72 3.37 0.05
C VAL A 27 -16.27 4.44 1.00
N ALA A 28 -15.39 4.97 1.84
CA ALA A 28 -15.75 5.97 2.85
C ALA A 28 -15.87 7.35 2.20
N HIS A 29 -17.05 7.96 2.30
CA HIS A 29 -17.36 9.33 1.88
C HIS A 29 -17.00 9.67 0.42
N PRO A 30 -17.49 8.95 -0.62
CA PRO A 30 -17.20 9.24 -2.02
C PRO A 30 -18.04 10.42 -2.55
N CYS A 31 -17.87 11.61 -1.95
CA CYS A 31 -18.70 12.79 -2.19
C CYS A 31 -18.04 13.84 -3.10
N ASP A 32 -17.04 13.42 -3.88
CA ASP A 32 -16.45 14.19 -4.97
C ASP A 32 -16.33 13.34 -6.24
N GLU A 33 -16.13 14.00 -7.39
CA GLU A 33 -16.06 13.33 -8.68
C GLU A 33 -14.93 12.29 -8.74
N VAL A 34 -13.75 12.64 -8.21
CA VAL A 34 -12.56 11.80 -8.29
C VAL A 34 -12.77 10.47 -7.57
N SER A 35 -13.27 10.50 -6.33
CA SER A 35 -13.49 9.29 -5.53
C SER A 35 -14.63 8.43 -6.06
N LEU A 36 -15.75 9.05 -6.46
CA LEU A 36 -16.90 8.31 -6.99
C LEU A 36 -16.54 7.63 -8.33
N ARG A 37 -15.90 8.35 -9.26
CA ARG A 37 -15.46 7.77 -10.53
C ARG A 37 -14.43 6.67 -10.32
N ALA A 38 -13.51 6.81 -9.36
CA ALA A 38 -12.52 5.77 -9.07
C ALA A 38 -13.18 4.46 -8.60
N ALA A 39 -14.14 4.55 -7.66
CA ALA A 39 -14.88 3.38 -7.20
C ALA A 39 -15.65 2.69 -8.34
N VAL A 40 -16.30 3.47 -9.19
CA VAL A 40 -17.08 2.96 -10.34
C VAL A 40 -16.19 2.42 -11.44
N ALA A 41 -15.06 3.06 -11.74
CA ALA A 41 -14.10 2.57 -12.73
C ALA A 41 -13.52 1.22 -12.31
N ALA A 42 -13.15 1.08 -11.03
CA ALA A 42 -12.67 -0.19 -10.48
C ALA A 42 -13.77 -1.28 -10.49
N ALA A 43 -15.03 -0.90 -10.28
CA ALA A 43 -16.16 -1.82 -10.38
C ALA A 43 -16.40 -2.30 -11.83
N ARG A 44 -16.39 -1.37 -12.79
CA ARG A 44 -16.51 -1.67 -14.22
C ARG A 44 -15.36 -2.54 -14.73
N ALA A 45 -14.17 -2.40 -14.15
CA ALA A 45 -13.02 -3.25 -14.45
C ALA A 45 -13.12 -4.65 -13.81
N GLY A 46 -14.17 -4.93 -13.01
CA GLY A 46 -14.36 -6.22 -12.34
C GLY A 46 -13.39 -6.44 -11.17
N ILE A 47 -12.78 -5.39 -10.63
CA ILE A 47 -11.78 -5.52 -9.55
C ILE A 47 -12.45 -5.45 -8.18
N VAL A 48 -13.44 -4.58 -8.03
CA VAL A 48 -14.10 -4.30 -6.75
C VAL A 48 -15.63 -4.35 -6.86
N VAL A 49 -16.29 -4.69 -5.76
CA VAL A 49 -17.73 -4.45 -5.55
C VAL A 49 -17.85 -3.33 -4.51
N PRO A 50 -18.13 -2.07 -4.91
CA PRO A 50 -18.11 -0.96 -3.98
C PRO A 50 -19.40 -0.92 -3.13
N ILE A 51 -19.22 -0.70 -1.83
CA ILE A 51 -20.27 -0.22 -0.92
C ILE A 51 -19.99 1.25 -0.68
N LEU A 52 -20.87 2.13 -1.14
CA LEU A 52 -20.70 3.58 -1.06
C LEU A 52 -21.25 4.08 0.28
N VAL A 53 -20.38 4.54 1.17
CA VAL A 53 -20.75 4.93 2.54
C VAL A 53 -20.67 6.44 2.68
N GLY A 54 -21.79 7.11 2.90
CA GLY A 54 -21.82 8.58 3.05
C GLY A 54 -23.22 9.16 2.87
N PRO A 55 -23.35 10.50 2.80
CA PRO A 55 -24.65 11.14 2.67
C PRO A 55 -25.29 10.73 1.33
N THR A 56 -26.28 9.84 1.38
CA THR A 56 -26.84 9.18 0.19
C THR A 56 -27.38 10.18 -0.81
N ALA A 57 -28.11 11.19 -0.34
CA ALA A 57 -28.61 12.29 -1.18
C ALA A 57 -27.49 13.00 -1.95
N ARG A 58 -26.34 13.25 -1.32
CA ARG A 58 -25.19 13.91 -1.95
C ARG A 58 -24.51 13.01 -2.99
N ILE A 59 -24.32 11.73 -2.66
CA ILE A 59 -23.72 10.75 -3.58
C ILE A 59 -24.61 10.58 -4.82
N THR A 60 -25.92 10.43 -4.63
CA THR A 60 -26.89 10.28 -5.74
C THR A 60 -26.98 11.54 -6.60
N ALA A 61 -27.02 12.73 -6.00
CA ALA A 61 -27.05 13.99 -6.75
C ALA A 61 -25.77 14.19 -7.58
N LEU A 62 -24.61 13.86 -6.99
CA LEU A 62 -23.33 13.89 -7.70
C LEU A 62 -23.33 12.88 -8.86
N ALA A 63 -23.77 11.64 -8.62
CA ALA A 63 -23.82 10.62 -9.66
C ALA A 63 -24.73 11.02 -10.84
N ALA A 64 -25.89 11.63 -10.56
CA ALA A 64 -26.78 12.17 -11.58
C ALA A 64 -26.09 13.26 -12.42
N THR A 65 -25.33 14.15 -11.77
CA THR A 65 -24.56 15.21 -12.45
C THR A 65 -23.46 14.62 -13.35
N LEU A 66 -22.83 13.53 -12.92
CA LEU A 66 -21.72 12.88 -13.62
C LEU A 66 -22.16 11.84 -14.66
N GLY A 67 -23.46 11.55 -14.78
CA GLY A 67 -24.00 10.48 -15.63
C GLY A 67 -23.58 9.08 -15.17
N VAL A 68 -23.40 8.88 -13.86
CA VAL A 68 -22.98 7.62 -13.27
C VAL A 68 -24.20 6.87 -12.73
N ASP A 69 -24.44 5.66 -13.24
CA ASP A 69 -25.47 4.78 -12.70
C ASP A 69 -24.98 4.10 -11.40
N LEU A 70 -25.78 4.24 -10.34
CA LEU A 70 -25.51 3.65 -9.02
C LEU A 70 -26.42 2.45 -8.68
N SER A 71 -27.35 2.08 -9.56
CA SER A 71 -28.37 1.06 -9.29
C SER A 71 -27.79 -0.30 -8.87
N GLY A 72 -26.59 -0.64 -9.35
CA GLY A 72 -25.87 -1.87 -9.02
C GLY A 72 -25.01 -1.82 -7.75
N TYR A 73 -24.97 -0.71 -7.02
CA TYR A 73 -24.12 -0.54 -5.84
C TYR A 73 -24.94 -0.41 -4.56
N ARG A 74 -24.42 -0.97 -3.46
CA ARG A 74 -25.01 -0.79 -2.13
C ARG A 74 -24.64 0.60 -1.62
N LEU A 75 -25.64 1.41 -1.27
CA LEU A 75 -25.46 2.67 -0.56
C LEU A 75 -25.72 2.48 0.93
N VAL A 76 -24.87 3.05 1.77
CA VAL A 76 -25.05 3.07 3.23
C VAL A 76 -25.01 4.52 3.70
N ASP A 77 -26.12 4.97 4.28
CA ASP A 77 -26.25 6.36 4.70
C ASP A 77 -25.39 6.67 5.93
N ALA A 78 -24.70 7.81 5.86
CA ALA A 78 -23.96 8.39 6.96
C ALA A 78 -23.95 9.92 6.80
N GLN A 79 -24.21 10.66 7.87
CA GLN A 79 -24.54 12.09 7.79
C GLN A 79 -23.36 13.00 7.39
N HIS A 80 -22.13 12.64 7.78
CA HIS A 80 -20.93 13.43 7.55
C HIS A 80 -19.69 12.52 7.41
N SER A 81 -18.52 13.10 7.15
CA SER A 81 -17.27 12.38 6.84
C SER A 81 -16.83 11.42 7.95
N HIS A 82 -16.75 11.87 9.20
CA HIS A 82 -16.43 10.98 10.34
C HIS A 82 -17.42 9.82 10.49
N ALA A 83 -18.74 10.06 10.37
CA ALA A 83 -19.75 9.00 10.42
C ALA A 83 -19.58 8.01 9.25
N SER A 84 -19.17 8.51 8.08
CA SER A 84 -18.91 7.67 6.91
C SER A 84 -17.70 6.76 7.14
N ALA A 85 -16.63 7.28 7.75
CA ALA A 85 -15.44 6.51 8.11
C ALA A 85 -15.78 5.43 9.15
N ALA A 86 -16.48 5.79 10.23
CA ALA A 86 -16.89 4.86 11.27
C ALA A 86 -17.78 3.73 10.72
N ARG A 87 -18.76 4.08 9.88
CA ARG A 87 -19.67 3.10 9.26
C ARG A 87 -18.95 2.20 8.25
N ALA A 88 -17.98 2.73 7.50
CA ALA A 88 -17.15 1.92 6.61
C ALA A 88 -16.29 0.92 7.38
N VAL A 89 -15.69 1.34 8.50
CA VAL A 89 -14.95 0.45 9.41
C VAL A 89 -15.86 -0.62 10.00
N GLU A 90 -17.08 -0.28 10.39
CA GLU A 90 -18.05 -1.23 10.91
C GLU A 90 -18.42 -2.32 9.89
N LEU A 91 -18.63 -1.95 8.62
CA LEU A 91 -18.88 -2.92 7.54
C LEU A 91 -17.73 -3.91 7.38
N VAL A 92 -16.48 -3.47 7.55
CA VAL A 92 -15.34 -4.40 7.53
C VAL A 92 -15.38 -5.32 8.74
N ARG A 93 -15.66 -4.79 9.93
CA ARG A 93 -15.74 -5.58 11.17
C ARG A 93 -16.83 -6.63 11.13
N SER A 94 -17.97 -6.33 10.50
CA SER A 94 -19.07 -7.28 10.34
C SER A 94 -18.83 -8.32 9.25
N GLY A 95 -17.74 -8.19 8.47
CA GLY A 95 -17.43 -9.06 7.35
C GLY A 95 -18.14 -8.68 6.04
N ASP A 96 -18.86 -7.57 6.00
CA ASP A 96 -19.55 -7.07 4.80
C ASP A 96 -18.56 -6.53 3.76
N ALA A 97 -17.37 -6.09 4.17
CA ALA A 97 -16.33 -5.55 3.31
C ALA A 97 -14.96 -6.17 3.61
N GLN A 98 -14.16 -6.35 2.55
CA GLN A 98 -12.84 -6.99 2.57
C GLN A 98 -11.68 -6.02 2.34
N ALA A 99 -11.99 -4.75 2.05
CA ALA A 99 -11.04 -3.64 2.01
C ALA A 99 -11.77 -2.32 2.30
N LEU A 100 -11.00 -1.31 2.70
CA LEU A 100 -11.47 0.07 2.80
C LEU A 100 -10.91 0.90 1.65
N MET A 101 -11.65 1.93 1.22
CA MET A 101 -11.17 2.93 0.29
C MET A 101 -11.52 4.32 0.77
N LYS A 102 -10.51 5.20 0.82
CA LYS A 102 -10.73 6.63 1.11
C LYS A 102 -11.45 7.29 -0.07
N GLY A 103 -12.54 7.98 0.21
CA GLY A 103 -13.21 8.89 -0.71
C GLY A 103 -12.71 10.32 -0.60
N SER A 104 -13.60 11.30 -0.44
CA SER A 104 -13.28 12.73 -0.45
C SER A 104 -12.85 13.30 0.91
N LEU A 105 -13.00 12.53 2.00
CA LEU A 105 -12.56 12.90 3.36
C LEU A 105 -11.04 13.00 3.49
N HIS A 106 -10.55 13.63 4.56
CA HIS A 106 -9.12 13.61 4.86
C HIS A 106 -8.64 12.22 5.32
N THR A 107 -7.34 11.96 5.14
CA THR A 107 -6.74 10.66 5.48
C THR A 107 -6.72 10.40 6.99
N ASP A 108 -6.51 11.44 7.81
CA ASP A 108 -6.54 11.35 9.27
C ASP A 108 -7.93 10.94 9.78
N GLU A 109 -9.01 11.52 9.24
CA GLU A 109 -10.39 11.17 9.58
C GLU A 109 -10.68 9.67 9.36
N LEU A 110 -10.17 9.09 8.26
CA LEU A 110 -10.32 7.64 8.01
C LEU A 110 -9.44 6.82 8.94
N LEU A 111 -8.15 7.17 9.04
CA LEU A 111 -7.18 6.39 9.79
C LEU A 111 -7.45 6.41 11.28
N GLU A 112 -7.98 7.51 11.84
CA GLU A 112 -8.41 7.61 13.23
C GLU A 112 -9.41 6.50 13.58
N GLU A 113 -10.43 6.30 12.74
CA GLU A 113 -11.40 5.21 12.91
C GLU A 113 -10.77 3.83 12.77
N VAL A 114 -9.87 3.66 11.79
CA VAL A 114 -9.15 2.38 11.58
C VAL A 114 -8.29 2.02 12.80
N VAL A 115 -7.68 2.98 13.48
CA VAL A 115 -6.80 2.74 14.64
C VAL A 115 -7.50 2.79 16.00
N ARG A 116 -8.82 2.93 16.07
CA ARG A 116 -9.55 2.82 17.34
C ARG A 116 -9.34 1.44 17.97
N VAL A 117 -9.15 1.41 19.29
CA VAL A 117 -8.85 0.17 20.04
C VAL A 117 -10.05 -0.79 20.00
N ASP A 118 -11.22 -0.30 20.39
CA ASP A 118 -12.41 -1.16 20.56
C ASP A 118 -13.22 -1.31 19.27
N THR A 119 -13.28 -0.24 18.47
CA THR A 119 -14.14 -0.13 17.28
C THR A 119 -13.37 -0.09 15.96
N GLY A 120 -12.03 -0.13 15.97
CA GLY A 120 -11.21 -0.06 14.77
C GLY A 120 -10.88 -1.43 14.15
N LEU A 121 -9.81 -1.45 13.37
CA LEU A 121 -9.33 -2.60 12.57
C LEU A 121 -7.88 -2.99 12.92
N ARG A 122 -7.39 -2.58 14.09
CA ARG A 122 -6.05 -2.88 14.55
C ARG A 122 -5.78 -4.38 14.62
N THR A 123 -4.54 -4.73 14.33
CA THR A 123 -3.98 -6.06 14.58
C THR A 123 -2.84 -5.93 15.60
N GLY A 124 -2.09 -7.01 15.81
CA GLY A 124 -0.83 -6.96 16.57
C GLY A 124 0.29 -6.20 15.86
N ARG A 125 0.15 -5.89 14.56
CA ARG A 125 1.15 -5.17 13.77
C ARG A 125 0.87 -3.67 13.70
N ARG A 126 1.94 -2.88 13.61
CA ARG A 126 1.88 -1.46 13.27
C ARG A 126 1.28 -1.27 11.87
N LEU A 127 0.35 -0.32 11.75
CA LEU A 127 -0.15 0.11 10.44
C LEU A 127 0.95 0.86 9.70
N SER A 128 1.08 0.60 8.40
CA SER A 128 2.09 1.24 7.56
C SER A 128 1.59 1.50 6.15
N HIS A 129 2.13 2.52 5.49
CA HIS A 129 1.85 2.82 4.10
C HIS A 129 2.96 2.30 3.18
N VAL A 130 2.57 1.80 2.01
CA VAL A 130 3.50 1.44 0.94
C VAL A 130 3.08 2.15 -0.35
N PHE A 131 4.02 2.89 -0.95
CA PHE A 131 3.92 3.28 -2.35
C PHE A 131 4.49 2.19 -3.24
N ILE A 132 3.80 1.83 -4.31
CA ILE A 132 4.29 0.95 -5.36
C ILE A 132 4.59 1.84 -6.56
N MET A 133 5.86 2.19 -6.75
CA MET A 133 6.29 3.17 -7.73
C MET A 133 6.56 2.51 -9.10
N ASP A 134 5.95 3.04 -10.16
CA ASP A 134 6.38 2.78 -11.54
C ASP A 134 7.31 3.92 -12.00
N VAL A 135 8.59 3.79 -11.67
CA VAL A 135 9.63 4.74 -12.07
C VAL A 135 10.15 4.37 -13.46
N PRO A 136 10.04 5.23 -14.50
CA PRO A 136 10.45 4.90 -15.87
C PRO A 136 11.90 4.44 -16.01
N THR A 137 12.80 4.99 -15.19
CA THR A 137 14.24 4.70 -15.22
C THR A 137 14.66 3.51 -14.34
N TYR A 138 13.72 2.88 -13.63
CA TYR A 138 13.99 1.68 -12.84
C TYR A 138 13.30 0.46 -13.48
N HIS A 139 14.01 -0.66 -13.53
CA HIS A 139 13.65 -1.82 -14.36
C HIS A 139 12.46 -2.63 -13.84
N LYS A 140 12.03 -2.41 -12.60
CA LYS A 140 10.92 -3.11 -11.93
C LYS A 140 10.11 -2.14 -11.04
N PRO A 141 8.93 -2.54 -10.50
CA PRO A 141 8.23 -1.74 -9.50
C PRO A 141 9.11 -1.56 -8.25
N LEU A 142 9.11 -0.35 -7.69
CA LEU A 142 9.88 -0.04 -6.48
C LEU A 142 8.93 0.30 -5.33
N PHE A 143 9.03 -0.42 -4.23
CA PHE A 143 8.17 -0.26 -3.07
C PHE A 143 8.84 0.70 -2.07
N ILE A 144 8.12 1.69 -1.58
CA ILE A 144 8.65 2.65 -0.60
C ILE A 144 7.75 2.66 0.63
N THR A 145 8.34 2.40 1.80
CA THR A 145 7.62 2.35 3.08
C THR A 145 8.48 2.89 4.23
N ASP A 146 7.97 3.55 5.27
CA ASP A 146 6.69 4.25 5.30
C ASP A 146 6.89 5.67 4.75
N ALA A 147 5.89 6.21 4.06
CA ALA A 147 5.92 7.52 3.43
C ALA A 147 4.67 8.39 3.70
N ALA A 148 3.74 7.91 4.55
CA ALA A 148 2.48 8.61 4.81
C ALA A 148 1.91 8.49 6.24
N VAL A 149 2.29 7.48 7.04
CA VAL A 149 1.62 7.19 8.32
C VAL A 149 2.54 7.37 9.53
N ASN A 150 3.75 6.81 9.49
CA ASN A 150 4.61 6.74 10.67
C ASN A 150 5.67 7.84 10.69
N ILE A 151 5.46 8.88 11.51
CA ILE A 151 6.35 10.06 11.60
C ILE A 151 7.80 9.69 11.93
N ARG A 152 8.01 9.02 13.07
CA ARG A 152 9.31 8.54 13.54
C ARG A 152 9.14 7.14 14.16
N PRO A 153 9.14 6.08 13.34
CA PRO A 153 8.88 4.74 13.83
C PRO A 153 10.04 4.23 14.72
N THR A 154 9.71 3.54 15.81
CA THR A 154 10.71 2.80 16.61
C THR A 154 11.25 1.59 15.84
N LEU A 155 12.30 0.95 16.35
CA LEU A 155 12.86 -0.26 15.75
C LEU A 155 11.80 -1.37 15.59
N GLU A 156 10.99 -1.61 16.62
CA GLU A 156 9.93 -2.62 16.59
C GLU A 156 8.85 -2.26 15.58
N GLN A 157 8.49 -0.97 15.50
CA GLN A 157 7.55 -0.49 14.48
C GLN A 157 8.12 -0.63 13.07
N LYS A 158 9.41 -0.38 12.87
CA LYS A 158 10.10 -0.61 11.59
C LYS A 158 10.07 -2.08 11.19
N ALA A 159 10.22 -3.01 12.14
CA ALA A 159 10.10 -4.44 11.85
C ALA A 159 8.71 -4.80 11.33
N ASP A 160 7.64 -4.28 11.94
CA ASP A 160 6.27 -4.45 11.45
C ASP A 160 6.07 -3.80 10.07
N ILE A 161 6.58 -2.58 9.87
CA ILE A 161 6.50 -1.84 8.61
C ILE A 161 7.17 -2.65 7.47
N VAL A 162 8.36 -3.18 7.72
CA VAL A 162 9.10 -4.03 6.77
C VAL A 162 8.33 -5.31 6.49
N GLN A 163 7.85 -6.01 7.51
CA GLN A 163 7.10 -7.26 7.32
C GLN A 163 5.80 -7.03 6.52
N ASN A 164 5.10 -5.92 6.74
CA ASN A 164 3.93 -5.55 5.95
C ASN A 164 4.28 -5.37 4.46
N ALA A 165 5.40 -4.70 4.15
CA ALA A 165 5.84 -4.52 2.76
C ALA A 165 6.32 -5.83 2.11
N ILE A 166 6.96 -6.71 2.86
CA ILE A 166 7.34 -8.05 2.40
C ILE A 166 6.09 -8.87 2.07
N ASP A 167 5.09 -8.90 2.97
CA ASP A 167 3.85 -9.63 2.76
C ASP A 167 3.07 -9.09 1.54
N LEU A 168 3.11 -7.78 1.32
CA LEU A 168 2.58 -7.17 0.10
C LEU A 168 3.33 -7.67 -1.15
N ALA A 169 4.66 -7.65 -1.14
CA ALA A 169 5.45 -8.11 -2.28
C ALA A 169 5.14 -9.57 -2.63
N HIS A 170 4.98 -10.45 -1.62
CA HIS A 170 4.53 -11.83 -1.82
C HIS A 170 3.12 -11.91 -2.42
N ALA A 171 2.16 -11.12 -1.92
CA ALA A 171 0.81 -11.08 -2.50
C ALA A 171 0.83 -10.65 -3.97
N LEU A 172 1.79 -9.81 -4.35
CA LEU A 172 2.03 -9.40 -5.74
C LEU A 172 2.91 -10.39 -6.53
N GLY A 173 3.29 -11.53 -5.95
CA GLY A 173 4.00 -12.62 -6.63
C GLY A 173 5.53 -12.48 -6.66
N ILE A 174 6.10 -11.57 -5.87
CA ILE A 174 7.56 -11.47 -5.70
C ILE A 174 7.96 -12.47 -4.61
N GLY A 175 8.57 -13.58 -5.01
CA GLY A 175 8.81 -14.72 -4.10
C GLY A 175 9.90 -14.52 -3.05
N GLN A 176 10.93 -13.72 -3.35
CA GLN A 176 11.98 -13.37 -2.39
C GLN A 176 12.34 -11.88 -2.59
N PRO A 177 11.55 -10.96 -2.04
CA PRO A 177 11.81 -9.54 -2.17
C PRO A 177 13.14 -9.13 -1.51
N LYS A 178 13.81 -8.17 -2.14
CA LYS A 178 15.04 -7.53 -1.67
C LYS A 178 14.71 -6.22 -0.97
N VAL A 179 14.95 -6.15 0.33
CA VAL A 179 14.64 -5.01 1.19
C VAL A 179 15.93 -4.25 1.50
N ALA A 180 16.07 -3.04 0.96
CA ALA A 180 17.11 -2.11 1.34
C ALA A 180 16.62 -1.20 2.48
N ILE A 181 17.34 -1.18 3.59
CA ILE A 181 17.05 -0.29 4.71
C ILE A 181 17.86 0.98 4.56
N LEU A 182 17.16 2.07 4.30
CA LEU A 182 17.79 3.32 3.89
C LEU A 182 18.41 4.08 5.07
N SER A 183 19.58 4.64 4.79
CA SER A 183 20.23 5.67 5.61
C SER A 183 21.01 6.61 4.68
N ALA A 184 21.79 7.54 5.25
CA ALA A 184 22.64 8.43 4.48
C ALA A 184 24.03 7.83 4.17
N ILE A 185 24.44 6.79 4.90
CA ILE A 185 25.76 6.15 4.80
C ILE A 185 25.63 4.64 5.04
N GLU A 186 26.64 3.88 4.59
CA GLU A 186 26.67 2.41 4.71
C GLU A 186 27.33 1.93 6.01
N THR A 187 28.14 2.78 6.64
CA THR A 187 28.82 2.43 7.88
C THR A 187 27.89 2.62 9.08
N VAL A 188 27.75 1.57 9.89
CA VAL A 188 27.02 1.62 11.16
C VAL A 188 27.69 2.63 12.09
N SER A 189 26.93 3.63 12.52
CA SER A 189 27.43 4.77 13.29
C SER A 189 26.42 5.23 14.32
N SER A 190 26.83 5.29 15.59
CA SER A 190 25.98 5.82 16.67
C SER A 190 25.60 7.29 16.49
N LYS A 191 26.30 8.02 15.62
CA LYS A 191 25.99 9.41 15.28
C LYS A 191 24.79 9.54 14.35
N LEU A 192 24.40 8.45 13.68
CA LEU A 192 23.26 8.41 12.78
C LEU A 192 22.36 7.23 13.13
N PRO A 193 21.34 7.42 13.99
CA PRO A 193 20.53 6.32 14.53
C PRO A 193 19.89 5.40 13.49
N SER A 194 19.54 5.91 12.30
CA SER A 194 18.99 5.07 11.22
C SER A 194 19.95 3.96 10.78
N THR A 195 21.27 4.15 10.93
CA THR A 195 22.25 3.10 10.66
C THR A 195 22.22 1.97 11.69
N LEU A 196 21.91 2.29 12.95
CA LEU A 196 21.75 1.29 14.02
C LEU A 196 20.47 0.49 13.80
N ASP A 197 19.37 1.18 13.46
CA ASP A 197 18.10 0.53 13.15
C ASP A 197 18.25 -0.44 11.97
N ALA A 198 18.94 -0.03 10.90
CA ALA A 198 19.19 -0.88 9.74
C ALA A 198 19.96 -2.15 10.11
N ALA A 199 21.06 -2.02 10.85
CA ALA A 199 21.85 -3.16 11.31
C ALA A 199 21.02 -4.11 12.21
N ALA A 200 20.21 -3.55 13.11
CA ALA A 200 19.36 -4.33 14.00
C ALA A 200 18.27 -5.10 13.24
N LEU A 201 17.60 -4.46 12.27
CA LEU A 201 16.59 -5.09 11.42
C LEU A 201 17.16 -6.22 10.56
N CYS A 202 18.36 -6.04 9.98
CA CYS A 202 19.07 -7.13 9.30
C CYS A 202 19.31 -8.30 10.26
N LYS A 203 19.75 -8.03 11.50
CA LYS A 203 19.94 -9.08 12.49
C LYS A 203 18.63 -9.76 12.92
N MET A 204 17.54 -9.01 12.98
CA MET A 204 16.20 -9.54 13.25
C MET A 204 15.75 -10.48 12.13
N ALA A 205 16.04 -10.17 10.86
CA ALA A 205 15.77 -11.08 9.75
C ALA A 205 16.62 -12.35 9.81
N GLU A 206 17.92 -12.25 10.08
CA GLU A 206 18.80 -13.43 10.26
C GLU A 206 18.31 -14.34 11.40
N ARG A 207 17.67 -13.77 12.43
CA ARG A 207 17.11 -14.50 13.58
C ARG A 207 15.67 -14.96 13.37
N GLY A 208 15.07 -14.72 12.20
CA GLY A 208 13.71 -15.12 11.86
C GLY A 208 12.60 -14.29 12.52
N GLN A 209 12.92 -13.11 13.06
CA GLN A 209 11.91 -12.16 13.55
C GLN A 209 11.22 -11.40 12.40
N ILE A 210 11.95 -11.19 11.30
CA ILE A 210 11.43 -10.73 10.00
C ILE A 210 11.68 -11.89 9.03
N THR A 211 10.70 -12.22 8.19
CA THR A 211 10.75 -13.45 7.37
C THR A 211 10.34 -13.22 5.94
N GLY A 212 10.83 -14.08 5.04
CA GLY A 212 10.42 -14.12 3.64
C GLY A 212 11.10 -13.10 2.73
N ALA A 213 12.21 -12.49 3.13
CA ALA A 213 12.92 -11.52 2.31
C ALA A 213 14.44 -11.55 2.56
N LEU A 214 15.19 -10.97 1.63
CA LEU A 214 16.59 -10.62 1.86
C LEU A 214 16.65 -9.17 2.32
N LEU A 215 17.29 -8.91 3.46
CA LEU A 215 17.48 -7.56 3.99
C LEU A 215 18.95 -7.18 3.89
N ASP A 216 19.21 -5.94 3.50
CA ASP A 216 20.52 -5.31 3.64
C ASP A 216 20.37 -3.84 4.04
N GLY A 217 21.35 -3.36 4.79
CA GLY A 217 21.30 -2.03 5.37
C GLY A 217 22.37 -1.84 6.46
N PRO A 218 22.76 -0.59 6.73
CA PRO A 218 22.24 0.62 6.10
C PRO A 218 22.77 0.83 4.68
N LEU A 219 21.91 1.36 3.80
CA LEU A 219 22.29 1.71 2.43
C LEU A 219 21.85 3.14 2.11
N ALA A 220 22.74 3.92 1.50
CA ALA A 220 22.31 5.12 0.79
C ALA A 220 21.50 4.74 -0.46
N LEU A 221 20.65 5.66 -0.92
CA LEU A 221 19.71 5.38 -2.01
C LEU A 221 20.40 4.90 -3.28
N ASP A 222 21.48 5.57 -3.70
CA ASP A 222 22.29 5.18 -4.86
C ASP A 222 22.74 3.71 -4.78
N ASN A 223 23.18 3.27 -3.61
CA ASN A 223 23.64 1.91 -3.36
C ASN A 223 22.49 0.90 -3.26
N ALA A 224 21.26 1.34 -2.98
CA ALA A 224 20.09 0.47 -2.98
C ALA A 224 19.56 0.18 -4.39
N ILE A 225 19.71 1.13 -5.34
CA ILE A 225 19.04 1.06 -6.67
C ILE A 225 19.99 1.05 -7.88
N SER A 226 21.30 1.29 -7.70
CA SER A 226 22.28 1.25 -8.79
C SER A 226 23.32 0.14 -8.58
N PRO A 227 23.36 -0.89 -9.45
CA PRO A 227 24.40 -1.92 -9.41
C PRO A 227 25.81 -1.33 -9.57
N GLU A 228 25.94 -0.24 -10.32
CA GLU A 228 27.22 0.45 -10.51
C GLU A 228 27.69 1.13 -9.21
N ALA A 229 26.81 1.87 -8.54
CA ALA A 229 27.15 2.52 -7.27
C ALA A 229 27.52 1.49 -6.20
N ALA A 230 26.73 0.42 -6.08
CA ALA A 230 26.99 -0.69 -5.16
C ALA A 230 28.37 -1.33 -5.42
N ARG A 231 28.73 -1.56 -6.69
CA ARG A 231 30.05 -2.09 -7.08
C ARG A 231 31.19 -1.15 -6.71
N LEU A 232 31.04 0.16 -6.95
CA LEU A 232 32.05 1.17 -6.63
C LEU A 232 32.33 1.28 -5.13
N LYS A 233 31.31 1.02 -4.29
CA LYS A 233 31.44 0.95 -2.83
C LYS A 233 31.75 -0.45 -2.30
N HIS A 234 32.01 -1.43 -3.17
CA HIS A 234 32.33 -2.82 -2.82
C HIS A 234 31.26 -3.50 -1.96
N LEU A 235 29.99 -3.20 -2.21
CA LEU A 235 28.85 -3.83 -1.53
C LEU A 235 28.51 -5.16 -2.21
N GLY A 236 28.59 -6.26 -1.46
CA GLY A 236 28.48 -7.62 -1.99
C GLY A 236 27.13 -8.32 -1.76
N SER A 237 26.14 -7.64 -1.18
CA SER A 237 24.83 -8.26 -0.90
C SER A 237 24.00 -8.40 -2.18
N ALA A 238 23.05 -9.34 -2.18
CA ALA A 238 22.10 -9.52 -3.29
C ALA A 238 21.05 -8.39 -3.38
N VAL A 239 20.98 -7.53 -2.35
CA VAL A 239 20.03 -6.41 -2.25
C VAL A 239 20.63 -5.14 -2.84
N ALA A 240 21.92 -4.88 -2.62
CA ALA A 240 22.59 -3.68 -3.09
C ALA A 240 22.49 -3.55 -4.63
N GLY A 241 22.02 -2.40 -5.08
CA GLY A 241 21.81 -2.06 -6.49
C GLY A 241 20.57 -2.66 -7.14
N ASP A 242 19.80 -3.48 -6.44
CA ASP A 242 18.64 -4.19 -7.02
C ASP A 242 17.49 -4.34 -6.00
N ALA A 243 17.24 -3.32 -5.18
CA ALA A 243 16.17 -3.36 -4.19
C ALA A 243 14.77 -3.46 -4.85
N ASP A 244 13.89 -4.27 -4.25
CA ASP A 244 12.45 -4.26 -4.49
C ASP A 244 11.77 -3.29 -3.53
N ILE A 245 12.17 -3.31 -2.26
CA ILE A 245 11.57 -2.53 -1.17
C ILE A 245 12.62 -1.60 -0.56
N LEU A 246 12.26 -0.33 -0.41
CA LEU A 246 13.00 0.68 0.31
C LEU A 246 12.30 1.00 1.63
N LEU A 247 12.94 0.65 2.74
CA LEU A 247 12.51 1.11 4.07
C LEU A 247 13.13 2.48 4.35
N ALA A 248 12.32 3.54 4.35
CA ALA A 248 12.73 4.87 4.73
C ALA A 248 13.02 4.95 6.25
N PRO A 249 13.98 5.81 6.67
CA PRO A 249 14.32 5.95 8.08
C PRO A 249 13.20 6.60 8.91
N ASP A 250 12.42 7.50 8.30
CA ASP A 250 11.30 8.26 8.87
C ASP A 250 10.33 8.75 7.77
N LEU A 251 9.25 9.42 8.19
CA LEU A 251 8.22 9.92 7.29
C LEU A 251 8.73 10.98 6.32
N GLU A 252 9.61 11.88 6.79
CA GLU A 252 10.08 13.01 5.97
C GLU A 252 10.89 12.48 4.79
N ALA A 253 11.85 11.58 5.05
CA ALA A 253 12.64 10.93 4.01
C ALA A 253 11.76 10.12 3.04
N GLY A 254 10.83 9.32 3.56
CA GLY A 254 9.94 8.50 2.73
C GLY A 254 9.02 9.34 1.85
N ASN A 255 8.45 10.42 2.41
CA ASN A 255 7.55 11.31 1.69
C ASN A 255 8.30 12.09 0.60
N MET A 256 9.44 12.70 0.94
CA MET A 256 10.27 13.44 -0.03
C MET A 256 10.68 12.53 -1.19
N LEU A 257 11.17 11.32 -0.90
CA LEU A 257 11.58 10.36 -1.93
C LEU A 257 10.42 10.02 -2.90
N ALA A 258 9.25 9.68 -2.37
CA ALA A 258 8.09 9.37 -3.21
C ALA A 258 7.66 10.56 -4.08
N LYS A 259 7.72 11.78 -3.52
CA LYS A 259 7.36 13.01 -4.24
C LYS A 259 8.40 13.37 -5.31
N GLU A 260 9.69 13.27 -5.01
CA GLU A 260 10.76 13.49 -5.98
C GLU A 260 10.61 12.56 -7.18
N LEU A 261 10.38 11.26 -6.94
CA LEU A 261 10.16 10.31 -8.02
C LEU A 261 8.90 10.65 -8.85
N THR A 262 7.82 11.05 -8.20
CA THR A 262 6.57 11.41 -8.88
C THR A 262 6.75 12.64 -9.77
N PHE A 263 7.29 13.73 -9.21
CA PHE A 263 7.31 15.04 -9.86
C PHE A 263 8.54 15.29 -10.72
N LEU A 264 9.69 14.70 -10.41
CA LEU A 264 10.95 14.91 -11.14
C LEU A 264 11.28 13.71 -12.04
N ALA A 265 10.94 12.49 -11.63
CA ALA A 265 11.22 11.28 -12.42
C ALA A 265 10.02 10.77 -13.23
N ASN A 266 8.89 11.49 -13.24
CA ASN A 266 7.64 11.08 -13.88
C ASN A 266 7.19 9.67 -13.45
N ALA A 267 7.34 9.32 -12.18
CA ALA A 267 6.83 8.05 -11.66
C ALA A 267 5.33 8.13 -11.38
N ASP A 268 4.61 7.03 -11.67
CA ASP A 268 3.29 6.84 -11.07
C ASP A 268 3.44 6.17 -9.68
N ALA A 269 2.52 6.47 -8.76
CA ALA A 269 2.61 6.06 -7.36
C ALA A 269 1.27 5.55 -6.82
N ALA A 270 1.02 4.23 -6.90
CA ALA A 270 -0.11 3.59 -6.25
C ALA A 270 0.15 3.43 -4.75
N GLY A 271 -0.87 3.64 -3.91
CA GLY A 271 -0.74 3.71 -2.45
C GLY A 271 -1.72 2.80 -1.72
N ILE A 272 -1.21 2.12 -0.68
CA ILE A 272 -1.98 1.20 0.16
C ILE A 272 -1.49 1.25 1.61
N VAL A 273 -2.41 1.18 2.56
CA VAL A 273 -2.11 0.98 3.98
C VAL A 273 -2.37 -0.47 4.36
N LEU A 274 -1.43 -1.02 5.12
CA LEU A 274 -1.37 -2.40 5.59
C LEU A 274 -1.23 -2.45 7.11
N GLY A 275 -1.22 -3.65 7.70
CA GLY A 275 -1.15 -3.86 9.15
C GLY A 275 -2.50 -3.78 9.86
N ALA A 276 -3.55 -3.30 9.19
CA ALA A 276 -4.94 -3.47 9.63
C ALA A 276 -5.48 -4.86 9.22
N ARG A 277 -6.67 -5.22 9.71
CA ARG A 277 -7.36 -6.49 9.36
C ARG A 277 -7.62 -6.66 7.86
N VAL A 278 -7.77 -5.55 7.13
CA VAL A 278 -7.96 -5.51 5.68
C VAL A 278 -7.09 -4.41 5.08
N PRO A 279 -6.73 -4.49 3.79
CA PRO A 279 -6.04 -3.40 3.12
C PRO A 279 -6.90 -2.13 3.06
N VAL A 280 -6.25 -0.97 3.20
CA VAL A 280 -6.91 0.34 3.09
C VAL A 280 -6.32 1.10 1.90
N ILE A 281 -7.14 1.32 0.87
CA ILE A 281 -6.80 2.03 -0.35
C ILE A 281 -6.83 3.53 -0.05
N LEU A 282 -5.68 4.19 -0.17
CA LEU A 282 -5.59 5.64 -0.08
C LEU A 282 -5.45 6.22 -1.49
N THR A 283 -6.47 6.90 -1.95
CA THR A 283 -6.41 7.66 -3.20
C THR A 283 -6.02 9.11 -2.93
N SER A 284 -5.18 9.67 -3.80
CA SER A 284 -4.90 11.11 -3.85
C SER A 284 -5.71 11.76 -4.96
N ARG A 285 -6.08 13.03 -4.73
CA ARG A 285 -6.79 13.85 -5.71
C ARG A 285 -5.95 14.13 -6.96
N ALA A 286 -4.63 14.12 -6.80
CA ALA A 286 -3.67 14.36 -7.88
C ALA A 286 -3.32 13.11 -8.69
N ASP A 287 -3.80 11.92 -8.28
CA ASP A 287 -3.46 10.68 -8.96
C ASP A 287 -4.09 10.62 -10.36
N SER A 288 -3.47 9.87 -11.26
CA SER A 288 -4.12 9.47 -12.50
C SER A 288 -5.22 8.44 -12.23
N GLU A 289 -6.15 8.27 -13.18
CA GLU A 289 -7.16 7.20 -13.08
C GLU A 289 -6.50 5.82 -13.01
N ARG A 290 -5.43 5.62 -13.79
CA ARG A 290 -4.63 4.40 -13.80
C ARG A 290 -4.03 4.10 -12.42
N THR A 291 -3.44 5.09 -11.77
CA THR A 291 -2.85 4.95 -10.43
C THR A 291 -3.90 4.55 -9.40
N ARG A 292 -5.11 5.13 -9.45
CA ARG A 292 -6.22 4.73 -8.57
C ARG A 292 -6.66 3.29 -8.83
N LEU A 293 -6.80 2.91 -10.11
CA LEU A 293 -7.16 1.54 -10.49
C LEU A 293 -6.09 0.53 -10.04
N ALA A 294 -4.81 0.90 -10.13
CA ALA A 294 -3.70 0.10 -9.63
C ALA A 294 -3.77 -0.09 -8.10
N SER A 295 -4.07 0.95 -7.31
CA SER A 295 -4.28 0.81 -5.87
C SER A 295 -5.44 -0.16 -5.54
N CYS A 296 -6.53 -0.11 -6.30
CA CYS A 296 -7.63 -1.08 -6.15
C CYS A 296 -7.20 -2.51 -6.51
N ALA A 297 -6.44 -2.68 -7.60
CA ALA A 297 -5.92 -3.97 -8.03
C ALA A 297 -4.97 -4.59 -6.97
N ILE A 298 -4.09 -3.76 -6.40
CA ILE A 298 -3.17 -4.17 -5.34
C ILE A 298 -3.97 -4.64 -4.11
N ALA A 299 -4.97 -3.86 -3.66
CA ALA A 299 -5.83 -4.28 -2.55
C ALA A 299 -6.58 -5.58 -2.84
N ALA A 300 -7.04 -5.78 -4.09
CA ALA A 300 -7.70 -7.01 -4.49
C ALA A 300 -6.77 -8.24 -4.41
N LEU A 301 -5.52 -8.09 -4.86
CA LEU A 301 -4.50 -9.14 -4.77
C LEU A 301 -4.13 -9.46 -3.32
N VAL A 302 -4.00 -8.46 -2.46
CA VAL A 302 -3.77 -8.65 -1.02
C VAL A 302 -4.92 -9.41 -0.36
N ALA A 303 -6.16 -9.02 -0.66
CA ALA A 303 -7.33 -9.70 -0.11
C ALA A 303 -7.46 -11.15 -0.63
N GLU A 304 -7.09 -11.42 -1.89
CA GLU A 304 -7.04 -12.79 -2.43
C GLU A 304 -5.98 -13.65 -1.75
N ALA A 305 -4.78 -13.11 -1.54
CA ALA A 305 -3.72 -13.81 -0.82
C ALA A 305 -4.17 -14.17 0.60
N ALA A 306 -4.85 -13.24 1.31
CA ALA A 306 -5.41 -13.51 2.63
C ALA A 306 -6.47 -14.63 2.62
N ARG A 307 -7.36 -14.65 1.62
CA ARG A 307 -8.34 -15.74 1.45
C ARG A 307 -7.67 -17.08 1.22
N THR A 308 -6.66 -17.13 0.35
CA THR A 308 -5.93 -18.35 0.03
C THR A 308 -5.24 -18.92 1.27
N THR A 309 -4.54 -18.07 2.02
CA THR A 309 -3.90 -18.45 3.28
C THR A 309 -4.90 -18.98 4.31
N ALA A 310 -6.05 -18.31 4.47
CA ALA A 310 -7.10 -18.76 5.38
C ALA A 310 -7.69 -20.13 4.98
N ALA A 311 -7.92 -20.35 3.67
CA ALA A 311 -8.42 -21.62 3.16
C ALA A 311 -7.42 -22.77 3.38
N LEU A 312 -6.12 -22.52 3.15
CA LEU A 312 -5.07 -23.50 3.41
C LEU A 312 -4.96 -23.85 4.89
N ALA A 313 -5.06 -22.85 5.78
CA ALA A 313 -5.04 -23.08 7.22
C ALA A 313 -6.25 -23.89 7.71
N ALA A 314 -7.45 -23.61 7.18
CA ALA A 314 -8.65 -24.38 7.49
C ALA A 314 -8.54 -25.84 7.02
N ALA A 315 -8.10 -26.06 5.78
CA ALA A 315 -7.89 -27.41 5.26
C ALA A 315 -6.84 -28.23 6.07
N ALA A 316 -5.79 -27.57 6.56
CA ALA A 316 -4.79 -28.21 7.41
C ALA A 316 -5.31 -28.53 8.82
N ALA A 317 -6.32 -27.80 9.32
CA ALA A 317 -6.97 -28.07 10.59
C ALA A 317 -7.95 -29.24 10.48
N ASP A 318 -8.70 -29.34 9.37
CA ASP A 318 -9.65 -30.44 9.12
C ASP A 318 -8.96 -31.79 8.83
N ALA A 319 -7.68 -31.77 8.44
CA ALA A 319 -6.87 -32.95 8.18
C ALA A 319 -6.18 -33.54 9.43
N ARG A 320 -6.37 -32.94 10.61
CA ARG A 320 -5.80 -33.38 11.90
C ARG A 320 -6.88 -33.97 12.80
#